data_AF-A0A9D1NHE4-F1
#
_entry.id   AF-A0A9D1NHE4-F1
#
_cell.length_a   1.000
_cell.length_b   1.000
_cell.length_c   1.000
_cell.angle_alpha   90.00
_cell.angle_beta   90.00
_cell.angle_gamma   90.00
#
_symmetry.space_group_name_H-M   'P 1'
#
loop_
_entity.id
_entity.type
_entity.pdbx_description
1 polymer ?
#
loop_
_entity_poly.entity_id
_entity_poly.type
_entity_poly.pdbx_seq_one_letter_code
_entity_poly.pdbx_strand_id
1 'polypeptide(L)'
;MDIQDVKEKWNRNNNLLFSRESVCLQELLRLMRIQNHKTLALWALTCAQQPARILKERYPTDTRQEAALALSTQWAAGHIKMPAAKQAILQVHAMAKELSNPADIALCHAVGQVCSAVHVETHAIGLPIYELTALVREYGLKACKPALSRRIAEYVSCLHACAGEAESPGRQWAGFLQDDTRPNKEQLLWERKHNQK
;
A
#
# COMPACT_ATOMS: atom_id res chain seq x y z
N MET A 1 -16.76 -5.67 -11.78
CA MET A 1 -16.19 -4.74 -10.77
C MET A 1 -17.01 -3.46 -10.75
N ASP A 2 -17.57 -3.13 -9.59
CA ASP A 2 -18.25 -1.85 -9.35
C ASP A 2 -17.23 -0.77 -8.95
N ILE A 3 -17.34 0.40 -9.57
CA ILE A 3 -16.47 1.58 -9.34
C ILE A 3 -17.31 2.88 -9.33
N GLN A 4 -18.57 2.81 -8.92
CA GLN A 4 -19.45 3.97 -8.94
C GLN A 4 -18.92 5.12 -8.04
N ASP A 5 -18.40 4.80 -6.86
CA ASP A 5 -17.78 5.79 -5.96
C ASP A 5 -16.55 6.47 -6.58
N VAL A 6 -15.75 5.72 -7.34
CA VAL A 6 -14.57 6.22 -8.07
C VAL A 6 -15.00 7.22 -9.14
N LYS A 7 -16.08 6.94 -9.89
CA LYS A 7 -16.63 7.86 -10.90
C LYS A 7 -17.12 9.16 -10.28
N GLU A 8 -17.80 9.08 -9.14
CA GLU A 8 -18.28 10.26 -8.42
C GLU A 8 -17.13 11.14 -7.95
N LYS A 9 -16.10 10.54 -7.35
CA LYS A 9 -14.88 11.24 -6.93
C LYS A 9 -14.13 11.84 -8.11
N TRP A 10 -14.07 11.13 -9.25
CA TRP A 10 -13.47 11.65 -10.48
C TRP A 10 -14.20 12.88 -11.01
N ASN A 11 -15.53 12.84 -11.09
CA ASN A 11 -16.34 13.96 -11.57
C ASN A 11 -16.25 15.20 -10.66
N ARG A 12 -15.94 14.99 -9.37
CA ARG A 12 -15.67 16.07 -8.40
C ARG A 12 -14.22 16.56 -8.44
N ASN A 13 -13.38 16.05 -9.34
CA ASN A 13 -11.95 16.35 -9.45
C ASN A 13 -11.15 16.06 -8.16
N ASN A 14 -11.57 15.06 -7.38
CA ASN A 14 -10.82 14.67 -6.18
C ASN A 14 -9.46 14.09 -6.57
N ASN A 15 -8.39 14.48 -5.86
CA ASN A 15 -7.06 13.91 -6.09
C ASN A 15 -7.01 12.40 -5.81
N LEU A 16 -7.75 11.94 -4.80
CA LEU A 16 -7.83 10.55 -4.39
C LEU A 16 -9.19 9.95 -4.77
N LEU A 17 -9.16 8.80 -5.45
CA LEU A 17 -10.36 8.23 -6.07
C LEU A 17 -10.87 6.98 -5.35
N PHE A 18 -10.05 6.34 -4.53
CA PHE A 18 -10.41 5.18 -3.73
C PHE A 18 -10.38 5.52 -2.25
N SER A 19 -11.16 4.79 -1.45
CA SER A 19 -11.13 4.88 0.02
C SER A 19 -11.43 3.52 0.63
N ARG A 20 -11.48 3.44 1.96
CA ARG A 20 -11.85 2.21 2.68
C ARG A 20 -13.28 1.78 2.42
N GLU A 21 -14.10 2.67 1.89
CA GLU A 21 -15.51 2.49 1.55
C GLU A 21 -15.71 2.10 0.08
N SER A 22 -14.64 2.10 -0.74
CA SER A 22 -14.74 1.68 -2.14
C SER A 22 -15.18 0.23 -2.24
N VAL A 23 -16.27 -0.01 -2.96
CA VAL A 23 -16.93 -1.32 -3.05
C VAL A 23 -15.97 -2.39 -3.58
N CYS A 24 -15.17 -2.05 -4.59
CA CYS A 24 -14.19 -2.97 -5.18
C CYS A 24 -13.05 -3.38 -4.23
N LEU A 25 -12.85 -2.69 -3.10
CA LEU A 25 -11.80 -2.98 -2.13
C LEU A 25 -12.29 -3.75 -0.90
N GLN A 26 -13.60 -3.97 -0.75
CA GLN A 26 -14.16 -4.55 0.48
C GLN A 26 -13.66 -5.96 0.77
N GLU A 27 -13.52 -6.81 -0.25
CA GLU A 27 -13.01 -8.17 -0.05
C GLU A 27 -11.54 -8.17 0.35
N LEU A 28 -10.71 -7.34 -0.31
CA LEU A 28 -9.30 -7.19 0.08
C LEU A 28 -9.19 -6.68 1.53
N LEU A 29 -9.97 -5.67 1.90
CA LEU A 29 -10.02 -5.17 3.28
C LEU A 29 -10.42 -6.25 4.29
N ARG A 30 -11.41 -7.09 3.95
CA ARG A 30 -11.82 -8.22 4.80
C ARG A 30 -10.67 -9.20 5.00
N LEU A 31 -9.95 -9.55 3.93
CA LEU A 31 -8.80 -10.45 3.99
C LEU A 31 -7.62 -9.84 4.77
N MET A 32 -7.38 -8.53 4.63
CA MET A 32 -6.32 -7.83 5.35
C MET A 32 -6.56 -7.80 6.86
N ARG A 33 -7.81 -7.63 7.29
CA ARG A 33 -8.18 -7.54 8.72
C ARG A 33 -7.93 -8.82 9.51
N ILE A 34 -7.89 -9.97 8.83
CA ILE A 34 -7.62 -11.27 9.46
C ILE A 34 -6.13 -11.67 9.43
N GLN A 35 -5.25 -10.82 8.86
CA GLN A 35 -3.81 -11.08 8.85
C GLN A 35 -3.12 -10.52 10.10
N ASN A 36 -1.99 -11.11 10.46
CA ASN A 36 -1.07 -10.55 11.43
C ASN A 36 -0.22 -9.40 10.84
N HIS A 37 0.46 -8.65 11.71
CA HIS A 37 1.18 -7.43 11.32
C HIS A 37 2.33 -7.75 10.35
N LYS A 38 3.12 -8.78 10.61
CA LYS A 38 4.24 -9.20 9.73
C LYS A 38 3.78 -9.60 8.33
N THR A 39 2.64 -10.28 8.20
CA THR A 39 2.06 -10.62 6.88
C THR A 39 1.70 -9.36 6.11
N LEU A 40 1.06 -8.37 6.75
CA LEU A 40 0.70 -7.12 6.08
C LEU A 40 1.92 -6.28 5.73
N ALA A 41 2.95 -6.27 6.57
CA ALA A 41 4.23 -5.61 6.26
C ALA A 41 4.91 -6.27 5.04
N LEU A 42 4.96 -7.61 4.99
CA LEU A 42 5.51 -8.35 3.84
C LEU A 42 4.71 -8.05 2.58
N TRP A 43 3.39 -8.22 2.63
CA TRP A 43 2.49 -8.00 1.51
C TRP A 43 2.63 -6.60 0.93
N ALA A 44 2.68 -5.59 1.80
CA ALA A 44 2.83 -4.20 1.38
C ALA A 44 4.15 -4.02 0.62
N LEU A 45 5.29 -4.42 1.23
CA LEU A 45 6.63 -4.28 0.64
C LEU A 45 6.77 -5.07 -0.67
N THR A 46 6.20 -6.27 -0.75
CA THR A 46 6.21 -7.10 -1.97
C THR A 46 5.41 -6.44 -3.08
N CYS A 47 4.18 -6.00 -2.80
CA CYS A 47 3.34 -5.39 -3.84
C CYS A 47 3.87 -4.02 -4.29
N ALA A 48 4.59 -3.27 -3.44
CA ALA A 48 5.16 -1.97 -3.79
C ALA A 48 6.35 -2.03 -4.74
N GLN A 49 6.92 -3.20 -5.00
CA GLN A 49 7.97 -3.34 -6.02
C GLN A 49 7.47 -2.86 -7.39
N GLN A 50 6.18 -3.07 -7.70
CA GLN A 50 5.59 -2.63 -8.97
C GLN A 50 5.48 -1.10 -9.12
N PRO A 51 4.84 -0.35 -8.20
CA PRO A 51 4.81 1.12 -8.30
C PRO A 51 6.21 1.73 -8.22
N ALA A 52 7.13 1.18 -7.42
CA ALA A 52 8.51 1.66 -7.39
C ALA A 52 9.27 1.40 -8.70
N ARG A 53 9.05 0.25 -9.35
CA ARG A 53 9.60 -0.05 -10.66
C ARG A 53 9.07 0.92 -11.73
N ILE A 54 7.78 1.20 -11.75
CA ILE A 54 7.18 2.17 -12.69
C ILE A 54 7.82 3.56 -12.50
N LEU A 55 7.95 4.01 -11.25
CA LEU A 55 8.62 5.28 -10.95
C LEU A 55 10.09 5.28 -11.37
N LYS A 56 10.81 4.17 -11.17
CA LYS A 56 12.21 4.03 -11.61
C LYS A 56 12.34 4.08 -13.13
N GLU A 57 11.45 3.43 -13.86
CA GLU A 57 11.44 3.45 -15.32
C GLU A 57 11.15 4.87 -15.86
N ARG A 58 10.27 5.63 -15.19
CA ARG A 58 9.92 7.02 -15.57
C ARG A 58 10.97 8.04 -15.13
N TYR A 59 11.62 7.82 -13.98
CA TYR A 59 12.58 8.72 -13.35
C TYR A 59 13.87 7.95 -13.00
N PRO A 60 14.69 7.55 -13.99
CA PRO A 60 15.80 6.63 -13.80
C PRO A 60 16.90 7.15 -12.85
N THR A 61 17.07 8.47 -12.77
CA THR A 61 18.04 9.13 -11.90
C THR A 61 17.54 9.34 -10.47
N ASP A 62 16.23 9.25 -10.23
CA ASP A 62 15.65 9.34 -8.90
C ASP A 62 15.63 7.94 -8.26
N THR A 63 16.22 7.85 -7.06
CA THR A 63 16.39 6.60 -6.32
C THR A 63 15.59 6.60 -5.02
N ARG A 64 14.82 7.66 -4.73
CA ARG A 64 14.12 7.84 -3.44
C ARG A 64 13.15 6.70 -3.16
N GLN A 65 12.41 6.23 -4.17
CA GLN A 65 11.48 5.10 -4.08
C GLN A 65 12.17 3.77 -3.78
N GLU A 66 13.32 3.52 -4.42
CA GLU A 66 14.10 2.29 -4.21
C GLU A 66 14.72 2.29 -2.81
N ALA A 67 15.30 3.42 -2.41
CA ALA A 67 15.88 3.61 -1.08
C ALA A 67 14.85 3.43 0.04
N ALA A 68 13.64 3.98 -0.12
CA ALA A 68 12.57 3.82 0.86
C ALA A 68 12.14 2.36 1.03
N LEU A 69 11.98 1.60 -0.07
CA LEU A 69 11.66 0.18 0.00
C LEU A 69 12.78 -0.65 0.63
N ALA A 70 14.03 -0.39 0.23
CA ALA A 70 15.18 -1.11 0.77
C ALA A 70 15.33 -0.88 2.29
N LEU A 71 15.26 0.38 2.74
CA LEU A 71 15.37 0.70 4.16
C LEU A 71 14.16 0.23 4.96
N SER A 72 12.96 0.27 4.40
CA SER A 72 11.77 -0.26 5.08
C SER A 72 11.80 -1.78 5.19
N THR A 73 12.39 -2.46 4.21
CA THR A 73 12.64 -3.92 4.27
C THR A 73 13.66 -4.26 5.36
N GLN A 74 14.78 -3.52 5.44
CA GLN A 74 15.76 -3.68 6.52
C GLN A 74 15.16 -3.36 7.89
N TRP A 75 14.29 -2.36 7.97
CA TRP A 75 13.59 -2.03 9.20
C TRP A 75 12.62 -3.13 9.61
N ALA A 76 11.84 -3.67 8.68
CA ALA A 76 10.95 -4.81 8.92
C ALA A 76 11.73 -6.05 9.39
N ALA A 77 12.94 -6.27 8.88
CA ALA A 77 13.84 -7.34 9.33
C ALA A 77 14.53 -7.06 10.67
N GLY A 78 14.45 -5.83 11.20
CA GLY A 78 15.10 -5.43 12.45
C GLY A 78 16.57 -5.04 12.32
N HIS A 79 17.11 -4.88 11.11
CA HIS A 79 18.51 -4.50 10.88
C HIS A 79 18.78 -3.02 11.13
N ILE A 80 17.77 -2.17 10.98
CA ILE A 80 17.86 -0.73 11.25
C ILE A 80 16.70 -0.27 12.12
N LYS A 81 16.85 0.92 12.72
CA LYS A 81 15.79 1.55 13.51
C LYS A 81 14.88 2.40 12.62
N MET A 82 13.64 2.57 13.06
CA MET A 82 12.61 3.37 12.38
C MET A 82 13.08 4.73 11.86
N PRO A 83 13.88 5.55 12.59
CA PRO A 83 14.25 6.89 12.09
C PRO A 83 14.95 6.87 10.72
N ALA A 84 15.77 5.86 10.44
CA ALA A 84 16.45 5.73 9.15
C ALA A 84 15.46 5.42 8.01
N ALA A 85 14.55 4.46 8.22
CA ALA A 85 13.49 4.17 7.24
C ALA A 85 12.55 5.39 7.06
N LYS A 86 12.15 6.04 8.16
CA LYS A 86 11.28 7.22 8.15
C LYS A 86 11.87 8.35 7.31
N GLN A 87 13.17 8.62 7.40
CA GLN A 87 13.81 9.64 6.57
C GLN A 87 13.64 9.32 5.08
N ALA A 88 13.87 8.09 4.66
CA ALA A 88 13.70 7.68 3.26
C ALA A 88 12.23 7.74 2.80
N ILE A 89 11.27 7.35 3.67
CA ILE A 89 9.84 7.49 3.41
C ILE A 89 9.47 8.96 3.15
N LEU A 90 9.98 9.87 3.96
CA LEU A 90 9.76 11.31 3.76
C LEU A 90 10.36 11.82 2.44
N GLN A 91 11.46 11.25 1.97
CA GLN A 91 12.02 11.59 0.66
C GLN A 91 11.10 11.18 -0.50
N VAL A 92 10.42 10.04 -0.42
CA VAL A 92 9.41 9.67 -1.43
C VAL A 92 8.23 10.64 -1.42
N HIS A 93 7.82 11.14 -0.25
CA HIS A 93 6.83 12.19 -0.18
C HIS A 93 7.32 13.54 -0.70
N ALA A 94 8.62 13.83 -0.60
CA ALA A 94 9.22 15.00 -1.23
C ALA A 94 9.20 14.87 -2.75
N MET A 95 9.54 13.70 -3.29
CA MET A 95 9.41 13.38 -4.73
C MET A 95 8.00 13.71 -5.23
N ALA A 96 6.97 13.24 -4.54
CA ALA A 96 5.57 13.50 -4.91
C ALA A 96 5.24 15.00 -5.07
N LYS A 97 5.92 15.90 -4.33
CA LYS A 97 5.70 17.36 -4.40
C LYS A 97 6.40 18.02 -5.59
N GLU A 98 7.40 17.35 -6.15
CA GLU A 98 8.20 17.84 -7.27
C GLU A 98 7.63 17.41 -8.63
N LEU A 99 6.75 16.40 -8.63
CA LEU A 99 6.11 15.88 -9.84
C LEU A 99 4.83 16.65 -10.19
N SER A 100 4.51 16.67 -11.48
CA SER A 100 3.27 17.27 -12.01
C SER A 100 2.24 16.26 -12.49
N ASN A 101 2.66 15.03 -12.83
CA ASN A 101 1.76 13.98 -13.30
C ASN A 101 0.97 13.37 -12.12
N PRO A 102 -0.37 13.48 -12.11
CA PRO A 102 -1.20 12.94 -11.02
C PRO A 102 -1.05 11.43 -10.79
N ALA A 103 -0.76 10.66 -11.84
CA ALA A 103 -0.53 9.22 -11.71
C ALA A 103 0.77 8.95 -10.94
N ASP A 104 1.86 9.66 -11.29
CA ASP A 104 3.17 9.48 -10.64
C ASP A 104 3.17 9.97 -9.19
N ILE A 105 2.48 11.09 -8.92
CA ILE A 105 2.25 11.59 -7.56
C ILE A 105 1.54 10.51 -6.71
N ALA A 106 0.50 9.89 -7.26
CA ALA A 106 -0.22 8.82 -6.57
C ALA A 106 0.67 7.59 -6.34
N LEU A 107 1.51 7.18 -7.31
CA LEU A 107 2.47 6.09 -7.12
C LEU A 107 3.48 6.41 -5.99
N CYS A 108 3.98 7.65 -5.89
CA CYS A 108 4.86 8.05 -4.80
C CYS A 108 4.16 7.90 -3.44
N HIS A 109 2.91 8.35 -3.33
CA HIS A 109 2.12 8.16 -2.12
C HIS A 109 1.86 6.68 -1.79
N ALA A 110 1.64 5.83 -2.80
CA ALA A 110 1.50 4.39 -2.61
C ALA A 110 2.77 3.79 -1.96
N VAL A 111 3.96 4.11 -2.49
CA VAL A 111 5.23 3.64 -1.94
C VAL A 111 5.44 4.15 -0.51
N GLY A 112 5.16 5.43 -0.24
CA GLY A 112 5.29 5.99 1.11
C GLY A 112 4.35 5.36 2.15
N GLN A 113 3.11 5.07 1.78
CA GLN A 113 2.15 4.36 2.63
C GLN A 113 2.62 2.94 2.93
N VAL A 114 3.03 2.20 1.90
CA VAL A 114 3.54 0.82 2.07
C VAL A 114 4.70 0.76 3.04
N CYS A 115 5.69 1.63 2.87
CA CYS A 115 6.85 1.66 3.73
C CYS A 115 6.46 1.96 5.19
N SER A 116 5.40 2.77 5.38
CA SER A 116 4.83 3.06 6.69
C SER A 116 4.00 1.90 7.28
N ALA A 117 3.59 0.91 6.47
CA ALA A 117 2.88 -0.28 6.96
C ALA A 117 3.72 -1.16 7.90
N VAL A 118 5.05 -1.06 7.78
CA VAL A 118 5.98 -1.65 8.75
C VAL A 118 5.73 -1.08 10.15
N HIS A 119 5.31 0.19 10.29
CA HIS A 119 4.93 0.76 11.59
C HIS A 119 3.62 0.18 12.14
N VAL A 120 2.60 0.11 11.27
CA VAL A 120 1.21 -0.19 11.63
C VAL A 120 0.40 -0.60 10.40
N GLU A 121 -0.46 -1.58 10.60
CA GLU A 121 -1.26 -2.28 9.60
C GLU A 121 -2.16 -1.34 8.76
N THR A 122 -2.64 -0.26 9.37
CA THR A 122 -3.60 0.67 8.75
C THR A 122 -3.01 1.46 7.57
N HIS A 123 -1.68 1.48 7.40
CA HIS A 123 -1.05 2.06 6.22
C HIS A 123 -1.09 1.13 5.00
N ALA A 124 -1.24 -0.19 5.19
CA ALA A 124 -1.15 -1.17 4.11
C ALA A 124 -2.21 -0.92 3.02
N ILE A 125 -3.46 -0.60 3.39
CA ILE A 125 -4.54 -0.31 2.42
C ILE A 125 -4.27 0.96 1.60
N GLY A 126 -3.33 1.81 2.05
CA GLY A 126 -2.85 2.95 1.28
C GLY A 126 -2.35 2.54 -0.11
N LEU A 127 -1.76 1.35 -0.26
CA LEU A 127 -1.30 0.85 -1.56
C LEU A 127 -2.45 0.76 -2.59
N PRO A 128 -3.48 -0.09 -2.41
CA PRO A 128 -4.62 -0.11 -3.31
C PRO A 128 -5.28 1.25 -3.50
N ILE A 129 -5.36 2.07 -2.45
CA ILE A 129 -6.00 3.38 -2.56
C ILE A 129 -5.26 4.30 -3.55
N TYR A 130 -3.93 4.37 -3.44
CA TYR A 130 -3.12 5.28 -4.25
C TYR A 130 -2.72 4.66 -5.60
N GLU A 131 -2.30 3.41 -5.66
CA GLU A 131 -1.90 2.76 -6.92
C GLU A 131 -3.09 2.59 -7.87
N LEU A 132 -4.28 2.21 -7.38
CA LEU A 132 -5.46 2.17 -8.23
C LEU A 132 -5.90 3.58 -8.68
N THR A 133 -5.71 4.61 -7.84
CA THR A 133 -5.90 6.01 -8.26
C THR A 133 -4.96 6.34 -9.43
N ALA A 134 -3.69 5.93 -9.37
CA ALA A 134 -2.74 6.11 -10.45
C ALA A 134 -3.20 5.42 -11.75
N LEU A 135 -3.69 4.18 -11.66
CA LEU A 135 -4.23 3.46 -12.83
C LEU A 135 -5.44 4.18 -13.47
N VAL A 136 -6.34 4.75 -12.67
CA VAL A 136 -7.46 5.53 -13.22
C VAL A 136 -6.96 6.82 -13.88
N ARG A 137 -5.93 7.47 -13.33
CA ARG A 137 -5.31 8.66 -13.92
C ARG A 137 -4.59 8.34 -15.24
N GLU A 138 -3.95 7.19 -15.32
CA GLU A 138 -3.22 6.71 -16.50
C GLU A 138 -4.16 6.30 -17.65
N TYR A 139 -5.15 5.44 -17.36
CA TYR A 139 -6.03 4.86 -18.39
C TYR A 139 -7.33 5.64 -18.62
N GLY A 140 -7.68 6.54 -17.71
CA GLY A 140 -8.97 7.22 -17.68
C GLY A 140 -10.15 6.31 -17.27
N LEU A 141 -11.26 6.94 -16.87
CA LEU A 141 -12.45 6.21 -16.38
C LEU A 141 -13.02 5.18 -17.36
N LYS A 142 -12.89 5.42 -18.68
CA LYS A 142 -13.47 4.54 -19.71
C LYS A 142 -12.70 3.23 -19.88
N ALA A 143 -11.38 3.24 -19.68
CA ALA A 143 -10.51 2.10 -19.98
C ALA A 143 -9.83 1.49 -18.74
N CYS A 144 -9.97 2.08 -17.55
CA CYS A 144 -9.27 1.59 -16.35
C CYS A 144 -9.77 0.23 -15.81
N LYS A 145 -11.02 -0.17 -16.07
CA LYS A 145 -11.64 -1.34 -15.40
C LYS A 145 -10.85 -2.65 -15.53
N PRO A 146 -10.31 -3.04 -16.70
CA PRO A 146 -9.50 -4.26 -16.81
C PRO A 146 -8.21 -4.19 -15.97
N ALA A 147 -7.50 -3.05 -16.01
CA ALA A 147 -6.28 -2.84 -15.23
C ALA A 147 -6.56 -2.88 -13.72
N LEU A 148 -7.65 -2.24 -13.28
CA LEU A 148 -8.08 -2.26 -11.88
C LEU A 148 -8.43 -3.67 -11.39
N SER A 149 -9.22 -4.42 -12.18
CA SER A 149 -9.66 -5.76 -11.81
C SER A 149 -8.46 -6.71 -11.70
N ARG A 150 -7.54 -6.63 -12.66
CA ARG A 150 -6.28 -7.38 -12.64
C ARG A 150 -5.46 -7.04 -11.39
N ARG A 151 -5.27 -5.75 -11.12
CA ARG A 151 -4.42 -5.31 -10.01
C ARG A 151 -5.00 -5.70 -8.64
N ILE A 152 -6.31 -5.63 -8.47
CA ILE A 152 -6.99 -6.11 -7.24
C ILE A 152 -6.80 -7.62 -7.06
N ALA A 153 -6.91 -8.40 -8.13
CA ALA A 153 -6.65 -9.84 -8.06
C ALA A 153 -5.19 -10.15 -7.70
N GLU A 154 -4.23 -9.40 -8.24
CA GLU A 154 -2.80 -9.51 -7.88
C GLU A 154 -2.56 -9.21 -6.39
N TYR A 155 -3.22 -8.20 -5.82
CA TYR A 155 -3.14 -7.92 -4.39
C TYR A 155 -3.63 -9.08 -3.54
N VAL A 156 -4.78 -9.67 -3.88
CA VAL A 156 -5.36 -10.80 -3.16
C VAL A 156 -4.44 -12.02 -3.24
N SER A 157 -3.95 -12.36 -4.44
CA SER A 157 -3.01 -13.46 -4.63
C SER A 157 -1.71 -13.25 -3.85
N CYS A 158 -1.15 -12.04 -3.88
CA CYS A 158 0.05 -11.72 -3.11
C CYS A 158 -0.19 -11.83 -1.60
N LEU A 159 -1.38 -11.45 -1.11
CA LEU A 159 -1.70 -11.54 0.31
C LEU A 159 -1.70 -12.98 0.79
N HIS A 160 -2.31 -13.88 0.02
CA HIS A 160 -2.29 -15.31 0.32
C HIS A 160 -0.87 -15.90 0.31
N ALA A 161 -0.05 -15.54 -0.68
CA ALA A 161 1.35 -15.98 -0.73
C ALA A 161 2.14 -15.48 0.49
N CYS A 162 1.99 -14.19 0.83
CA CYS A 162 2.69 -13.56 1.95
C CYS A 162 2.29 -14.15 3.31
N ALA A 163 1.05 -14.61 3.47
CA ALA A 163 0.61 -15.24 4.71
C ALA A 163 1.41 -16.52 5.02
N GLY A 164 1.79 -17.30 4.01
CA GLY A 164 2.71 -18.44 4.18
C GLY A 164 4.16 -18.02 4.31
N GLU A 165 4.61 -17.08 3.49
CA GLU A 165 6.01 -16.62 3.48
C GLU A 165 6.43 -15.89 4.77
N ALA A 166 5.51 -15.21 5.44
CA ALA A 166 5.79 -14.48 6.66
C ALA A 166 6.19 -15.41 7.82
N GLU A 167 5.73 -16.66 7.78
CA GLU A 167 6.02 -17.73 8.76
C GLU A 167 7.19 -18.63 8.33
N SER A 168 7.84 -18.34 7.20
CA SER A 168 8.89 -19.22 6.68
C SER A 168 10.09 -19.29 7.64
N PRO A 169 10.63 -20.50 7.90
CA PRO A 169 11.80 -20.68 8.77
C PRO A 169 12.98 -19.82 8.31
N GLY A 170 13.60 -19.10 9.25
CA GLY A 170 14.77 -18.26 8.98
C GLY A 170 14.47 -16.86 8.44
N ARG A 171 13.20 -16.51 8.15
CA ARG A 171 12.85 -15.11 7.86
C ARG A 171 13.01 -14.27 9.13
N GLN A 172 13.76 -13.18 9.01
CA GLN A 172 14.01 -12.27 10.13
C GLN A 172 12.92 -11.19 10.20
N TRP A 173 12.53 -10.87 11.43
CA TRP A 173 11.55 -9.85 11.75
C TRP A 173 12.04 -8.99 12.90
N ALA A 174 11.81 -7.68 12.83
CA ALA A 174 11.99 -6.79 13.97
C ALA A 174 11.13 -7.28 15.15
N GLY A 175 11.66 -7.20 16.37
CA GLY A 175 10.99 -7.79 17.54
C GLY A 175 9.53 -7.33 17.74
N PHE A 176 9.20 -6.09 17.36
CA PHE A 176 7.83 -5.59 17.46
C PHE A 176 6.85 -6.18 16.43
N LEU A 177 7.35 -6.72 15.30
CA LEU A 177 6.54 -7.42 14.30
C LEU A 177 6.31 -8.89 14.65
N GLN A 178 7.02 -9.41 15.65
CA GLN A 178 6.86 -10.80 16.12
C GLN A 178 5.72 -10.94 17.15
N ASP A 179 5.17 -9.82 17.63
CA ASP A 179 4.06 -9.83 18.60
C ASP A 179 2.71 -10.02 17.89
N ASP A 180 2.40 -11.28 17.59
CA ASP A 180 1.14 -11.70 16.96
C ASP A 180 -0.05 -11.70 17.94
N THR A 181 0.15 -11.34 19.22
CA THR A 181 -0.93 -11.27 20.21
C THR A 181 -1.78 -10.02 20.10
N ARG A 182 -1.26 -9.00 19.39
CA ARG A 182 -1.96 -7.72 19.23
C ARG A 182 -3.08 -7.85 18.19
N PRO A 183 -4.26 -7.28 18.48
CA PRO A 183 -5.32 -7.21 17.48
C PRO A 183 -4.87 -6.36 16.30
N ASN A 184 -5.19 -6.82 15.09
CA ASN A 184 -4.97 -6.09 13.86
C ASN A 184 -5.64 -4.71 13.93
N LYS A 185 -4.88 -3.63 13.73
CA LYS A 185 -5.42 -2.27 13.90
C LYS A 185 -6.40 -1.85 12.80
N GLU A 186 -6.36 -2.46 11.61
CA GLU A 186 -7.38 -2.26 10.59
C GLU A 186 -8.71 -2.93 10.99
N GLN A 187 -8.66 -4.07 11.71
CA GLN A 187 -9.85 -4.70 12.29
C GLN A 187 -10.46 -3.82 13.38
N LEU A 188 -9.65 -3.32 14.33
CA LEU A 188 -10.13 -2.40 15.36
C LEU A 188 -10.75 -1.12 14.77
N LEU A 189 -10.16 -0.59 13.70
CA LEU A 189 -10.69 0.58 13.01
C LEU A 189 -12.06 0.29 12.39
N TRP A 190 -12.22 -0.89 11.80
CA TRP A 190 -13.49 -1.34 11.22
C TRP A 190 -14.57 -1.51 12.29
N GLU A 191 -14.27 -2.18 13.40
CA GLU A 191 -15.19 -2.38 14.52
C GLU A 191 -15.68 -1.06 15.11
N ARG A 192 -14.77 -0.11 15.35
CA ARG A 192 -15.14 1.22 15.88
C ARG A 192 -16.15 1.95 14.98
N LYS A 193 -16.01 1.82 13.64
CA LYS A 193 -16.93 2.43 12.69
C LYS A 193 -18.29 1.73 12.62
N HIS A 194 -18.35 0.42 12.89
CA HIS A 194 -19.57 -0.38 12.74
C HIS A 194 -20.33 -0.60 14.05
N ASN A 195 -19.65 -0.48 15.19
CA ASN A 195 -20.24 -0.59 16.53
C ASN A 195 -20.68 0.77 17.11
N GLN A 196 -20.46 1.87 16.38
CA GLN A 196 -20.98 3.21 16.71
C GLN A 196 -22.35 3.48 16.05
N LYS A 197 -23.09 2.43 15.66
CA LYS A 197 -24.46 2.51 15.16
C LYS A 197 -25.43 1.86 16.14
#